data_AF-A0A5S9MCA3-F1
#
_entry.id   AF-A0A5S9MCA3-F1
#
_cell.length_a   1.000
_cell.length_b   1.000
_cell.length_c   1.000
_cell.angle_alpha   90.00
_cell.angle_beta   90.00
_cell.angle_gamma   90.00
#
_symmetry.space_group_name_H-M   'P 1'
#
loop_
_entity.id
_entity.type
_entity.pdbx_description
1 polymer ?
#
loop_
_entity_poly.entity_id
_entity_poly.type
_entity_poly.pdbx_seq_one_letter_code
_entity_poly.pdbx_strand_id
1 'polypeptide(L)'
;MSEDYIKQAKAILISGTALAKSPSREAVFVALDYARKHQVTIIFDVDYRPYTWQSEEETSIYYNLAAEKSDLIIGTREEFDMMEKLTVDGPSNDESTANKWFSHHAKIVIIKHGGEGSIAYTKDGLSHRGGHF
;
A
#
# COMPACT_ATOMS: atom_id res chain seq x y z
N MET A 1 6.02 -17.36 9.27
CA MET A 1 6.92 -17.01 8.15
C MET A 1 8.34 -16.90 8.70
N SER A 2 9.36 -17.48 8.05
CA SER A 2 10.72 -17.49 8.60
C SER A 2 11.47 -16.18 8.27
N GLU A 3 12.11 -15.57 9.27
CA GLU A 3 12.95 -14.38 9.09
C GLU A 3 14.11 -14.62 8.12
N ASP A 4 14.78 -15.77 8.24
CA ASP A 4 15.92 -16.14 7.38
C ASP A 4 15.53 -16.25 5.90
N TYR A 5 14.28 -16.63 5.61
CA TYR A 5 13.78 -16.70 4.26
C TYR A 5 13.53 -15.31 3.68
N ILE A 6 12.92 -14.41 4.46
CA ILE A 6 12.63 -13.03 4.03
C ILE A 6 13.92 -12.27 3.76
N LYS A 7 14.93 -12.40 4.63
CA LYS A 7 16.22 -11.72 4.51
C LYS A 7 16.93 -11.99 3.17
N GLN A 8 16.67 -13.15 2.55
CA GLN A 8 17.29 -13.54 1.27
C GLN A 8 16.60 -12.91 0.06
N ALA A 9 15.40 -12.35 0.21
CA ALA A 9 14.65 -11.76 -0.87
C ALA A 9 15.14 -10.35 -1.20
N LYS A 10 15.00 -9.94 -2.47
CA LYS A 10 15.20 -8.53 -2.88
C LYS A 10 13.99 -7.66 -2.54
N ALA A 11 12.81 -8.25 -2.63
CA ALA A 11 11.54 -7.62 -2.34
C ALA A 11 10.52 -8.65 -1.85
N ILE A 12 9.53 -8.18 -1.11
CA ILE A 12 8.29 -8.91 -0.81
C ILE A 12 7.10 -8.12 -1.36
N LEU A 13 6.09 -8.84 -1.85
CA LEU A 13 4.81 -8.26 -2.27
C LEU A 13 3.71 -8.78 -1.36
N ILE A 14 2.94 -7.85 -0.80
CA ILE A 14 1.80 -8.12 0.07
C ILE A 14 0.55 -7.56 -0.62
N SER A 15 -0.50 -8.38 -0.72
CA SER A 15 -1.84 -7.92 -1.12
C SER A 15 -2.66 -7.57 0.12
N GLY A 16 -3.48 -6.53 0.04
CA GLY A 16 -4.39 -6.13 1.12
C GLY A 16 -5.39 -7.23 1.51
N THR A 17 -5.77 -8.12 0.60
CA THR A 17 -6.64 -9.27 0.95
C THR A 17 -5.98 -10.18 2.00
N ALA A 18 -4.65 -10.29 2.02
CA ALA A 18 -3.92 -11.09 3.01
C ALA A 18 -4.04 -10.55 4.45
N LEU A 19 -4.45 -9.29 4.61
CA LEU A 19 -4.68 -8.64 5.91
C LEU A 19 -6.10 -8.87 6.45
N ALA A 20 -7.03 -9.40 5.64
CA ALA A 20 -8.45 -9.43 5.97
C ALA A 20 -8.80 -10.27 7.21
N LYS A 21 -8.06 -11.35 7.51
CA LYS A 21 -8.36 -12.24 8.65
C LYS A 21 -7.11 -12.80 9.31
N SER A 22 -7.21 -13.10 10.60
CA SER A 22 -6.26 -13.93 11.33
C SER A 22 -6.37 -15.40 10.89
N PRO A 23 -5.26 -16.17 10.88
CA PRO A 23 -3.90 -15.81 11.32
C PRO A 23 -3.04 -15.12 10.24
N SER A 24 -3.60 -14.88 9.05
CA SER A 24 -2.85 -14.31 7.91
C SER A 24 -2.38 -12.89 8.20
N ARG A 25 -3.26 -12.07 8.79
CA ARG A 25 -2.98 -10.68 9.16
C ARG A 25 -1.73 -10.54 10.01
N GLU A 26 -1.61 -11.32 11.07
CA GLU A 26 -0.46 -11.28 11.98
C GLU A 26 0.80 -11.79 11.28
N ALA A 27 0.68 -12.84 10.46
CA ALA A 27 1.80 -13.34 9.67
C ALA A 27 2.35 -12.30 8.69
N VAL A 28 1.48 -11.49 8.07
CA VAL A 28 1.88 -10.37 7.21
C VAL A 28 2.63 -9.31 8.01
N PHE A 29 2.15 -8.89 9.18
CA PHE A 29 2.86 -7.88 9.98
C PHE A 29 4.23 -8.37 10.47
N VAL A 30 4.35 -9.63 10.85
CA VAL A 30 5.66 -10.25 11.15
C VAL A 30 6.58 -10.21 9.93
N ALA A 31 6.06 -10.49 8.73
CA ALA A 31 6.82 -10.42 7.49
C ALA A 31 7.31 -9.00 7.17
N LEU A 32 6.44 -8.00 7.34
CA LEU A 32 6.78 -6.59 7.15
C LEU A 32 7.90 -6.17 8.11
N ASP A 33 7.82 -6.55 9.38
CA ASP A 33 8.85 -6.20 10.37
C ASP A 33 10.21 -6.83 10.03
N TYR A 34 10.23 -8.10 9.62
CA TYR A 34 11.46 -8.75 9.15
C TYR A 34 12.01 -8.09 7.88
N ALA A 35 11.16 -7.77 6.91
CA ALA A 35 11.60 -7.09 5.70
C ALA A 35 12.21 -5.72 5.99
N ARG A 36 11.58 -4.91 6.85
CA ARG A 36 12.13 -3.62 7.31
C ARG A 36 13.47 -3.78 8.01
N LYS A 37 13.58 -4.74 8.94
CA LYS A 37 14.81 -5.03 9.68
C LYS A 37 15.99 -5.35 8.76
N HIS A 38 15.73 -6.07 7.67
CA HIS A 38 16.77 -6.51 6.72
C HIS A 38 16.82 -5.69 5.43
N GLN A 39 16.15 -4.53 5.38
CA GLN A 39 16.14 -3.62 4.22
C GLN A 39 15.67 -4.29 2.92
N VAL A 40 14.81 -5.30 3.05
CA VAL A 40 14.12 -5.92 1.91
C VAL A 40 13.03 -4.97 1.43
N THR A 41 12.93 -4.77 0.13
CA THR A 41 11.94 -3.84 -0.45
C THR A 41 10.52 -4.34 -0.20
N ILE A 42 9.64 -3.50 0.33
CA ILE A 42 8.25 -3.86 0.60
C ILE A 42 7.34 -3.23 -0.46
N ILE A 43 6.62 -4.09 -1.19
CA ILE A 43 5.59 -3.70 -2.14
C ILE A 43 4.22 -4.05 -1.54
N PHE A 44 3.35 -3.06 -1.46
CA PHE A 44 1.97 -3.25 -1.02
C PHE A 44 1.00 -2.94 -2.16
N ASP A 45 0.26 -3.98 -2.58
CA ASP A 45 -0.88 -3.85 -3.49
C ASP A 45 -2.15 -3.80 -2.65
N VAL A 46 -2.88 -2.69 -2.72
CA VAL A 46 -4.03 -2.44 -1.84
C VAL A 46 -5.10 -3.52 -2.04
N ASP A 47 -5.32 -4.00 -3.28
CA ASP A 47 -6.20 -5.12 -3.67
C ASP A 47 -7.44 -5.24 -2.77
N TYR A 48 -8.25 -4.18 -2.74
CA TYR A 48 -9.38 -4.08 -1.83
C TYR A 48 -10.51 -5.01 -2.24
N ARG A 49 -10.93 -5.87 -1.30
CA ARG A 49 -12.06 -6.80 -1.46
C ARG A 49 -13.07 -6.59 -0.33
N PRO A 50 -14.10 -5.75 -0.49
CA PRO A 50 -14.98 -5.34 0.62
C PRO A 50 -15.61 -6.53 1.36
N TYR A 51 -15.99 -7.58 0.64
CA TYR A 51 -16.64 -8.78 1.19
C TYR A 51 -15.73 -9.66 2.08
N THR A 52 -14.43 -9.39 2.16
CA THR A 52 -13.51 -10.15 3.02
C THR A 52 -13.34 -9.52 4.42
N TRP A 53 -13.80 -8.29 4.60
CA TRP A 53 -13.64 -7.47 5.81
C TRP A 53 -14.94 -7.33 6.61
N GLN A 54 -14.84 -7.02 7.91
CA GLN A 54 -16.02 -6.77 8.75
C GLN A 54 -16.56 -5.36 8.55
N SER A 55 -15.68 -4.39 8.32
CA SER A 55 -16.05 -3.00 8.07
C SER A 55 -14.97 -2.26 7.27
N GLU A 56 -15.37 -1.14 6.68
CA GLU A 56 -14.43 -0.26 5.98
C GLU A 56 -13.43 0.39 6.93
N GLU A 57 -13.83 0.67 8.17
CA GLU A 57 -12.94 1.21 9.20
C GLU A 57 -11.84 0.22 9.57
N GLU A 58 -12.19 -1.06 9.76
CA GLU A 58 -11.21 -2.11 10.00
C GLU A 58 -10.23 -2.21 8.83
N THR A 59 -10.74 -2.21 7.60
CA THR A 59 -9.93 -2.25 6.38
C THR A 59 -8.95 -1.08 6.34
N SER A 60 -9.47 0.14 6.52
CA SER A 60 -8.69 1.37 6.47
C SER A 60 -7.56 1.34 7.50
N ILE A 61 -7.83 0.92 8.74
CA ILE A 61 -6.81 0.81 9.79
C ILE A 61 -5.66 -0.10 9.35
N TYR A 62 -5.96 -1.33 8.93
CA TYR A 62 -4.90 -2.30 8.60
C TYR A 62 -4.16 -1.96 7.31
N TYR A 63 -4.84 -1.37 6.33
CA TYR A 63 -4.17 -0.90 5.11
C TYR A 63 -3.25 0.26 5.40
N ASN A 64 -3.65 1.24 6.21
CA ASN A 64 -2.76 2.33 6.63
C ASN A 64 -1.52 1.77 7.35
N LEU A 65 -1.70 0.84 8.31
CA LEU A 65 -0.59 0.23 9.04
C LEU A 65 0.41 -0.52 8.13
N ALA A 66 -0.07 -1.19 7.08
CA ALA A 66 0.79 -1.86 6.10
C ALA A 66 1.47 -0.86 5.15
N ALA A 67 0.71 0.14 4.68
CA ALA A 67 1.20 1.18 3.77
C ALA A 67 2.31 2.03 4.41
N GLU A 68 2.20 2.40 5.69
CA GLU A 68 3.24 3.11 6.43
C GLU A 68 4.60 2.39 6.42
N LYS A 69 4.58 1.06 6.36
CA LYS A 69 5.78 0.20 6.31
C LYS A 69 6.30 -0.04 4.89
N SER A 70 5.58 0.37 3.86
CA SER A 70 5.86 -0.03 2.48
C SER A 70 6.81 0.93 1.76
N ASP A 71 7.69 0.41 0.90
CA ASP A 71 8.57 1.21 0.05
C ASP A 71 7.89 1.58 -1.29
N LEU A 72 6.95 0.74 -1.74
CA LEU A 72 6.15 0.96 -2.94
C LEU A 72 4.68 0.59 -2.64
N ILE A 73 3.74 1.48 -2.95
CA ILE A 73 2.30 1.24 -2.79
C ILE A 73 1.61 1.33 -4.15
N ILE A 74 0.75 0.35 -4.47
CA ILE A 74 -0.03 0.29 -5.71
C ILE A 74 -1.51 0.17 -5.35
N GLY A 75 -2.34 1.03 -5.93
CA GLY A 75 -3.78 0.97 -5.75
C GLY A 75 -4.54 1.73 -6.83
N THR A 76 -5.85 1.57 -6.91
CA THR A 76 -6.73 2.49 -7.64
C THR A 76 -7.04 3.72 -6.81
N ARG A 77 -7.54 4.78 -7.44
CA ARG A 77 -7.99 5.97 -6.73
C ARG A 77 -9.02 5.64 -5.64
N GLU A 78 -9.98 4.78 -5.95
CA GLU A 78 -11.03 4.34 -5.03
C GLU A 78 -10.47 3.56 -3.83
N GLU A 79 -9.42 2.76 -4.05
CA GLU A 79 -8.72 2.02 -3.00
C GLU A 79 -8.00 2.97 -2.02
N PHE A 80 -7.36 4.01 -2.54
CA PHE A 80 -6.74 5.05 -1.71
C PHE A 80 -7.79 5.91 -0.98
N ASP A 81 -8.92 6.22 -1.63
CA ASP A 81 -10.02 6.95 -1.00
C ASP A 81 -10.59 6.18 0.20
N MET A 82 -10.72 4.85 0.06
CA MET A 82 -11.11 3.98 1.17
C MET A 82 -10.09 4.03 2.32
N MET A 83 -8.78 4.00 2.01
CA MET A 83 -7.74 4.14 3.03
C MET A 83 -7.78 5.51 3.72
N GLU A 84 -8.17 6.57 3.02
CA GLU A 84 -8.16 7.94 3.52
C GLU A 84 -9.43 8.33 4.31
N LYS A 85 -10.49 7.52 4.21
CA LYS A 85 -11.83 7.77 4.77
C LYS A 85 -11.87 8.19 6.25
N LEU A 86 -10.92 7.73 7.06
CA LEU A 86 -10.82 8.06 8.49
C LEU A 86 -9.88 9.22 8.81
N THR A 87 -9.12 9.71 7.82
CA THR A 87 -8.00 10.63 8.03
C THR A 87 -8.09 11.92 7.21
N VAL A 88 -8.95 11.97 6.20
CA VAL A 88 -9.11 13.11 5.30
C VAL A 88 -10.58 13.49 5.23
N ASP A 89 -10.89 14.75 5.54
CA ASP A 89 -12.21 15.32 5.35
C ASP A 89 -12.36 15.84 3.90
N GLY A 90 -13.22 15.18 3.11
CA GLY A 90 -13.51 15.57 1.73
C GLY A 90 -12.60 14.91 0.68
N PRO A 91 -12.72 15.32 -0.59
CA PRO A 91 -11.99 14.69 -1.69
C PRO A 91 -10.49 14.98 -1.61
N SER A 92 -9.68 13.92 -1.64
CA SER A 92 -8.22 13.98 -1.78
C SER A 92 -7.83 13.97 -3.25
N ASN A 93 -6.61 14.41 -3.56
CA ASN A 93 -6.02 14.24 -4.88
C ASN A 93 -4.80 13.31 -4.82
N ASP A 94 -4.37 12.83 -5.98
CA ASP A 94 -3.27 11.87 -6.09
C ASP A 94 -1.95 12.36 -5.49
N GLU A 95 -1.64 13.65 -5.68
CA GLU A 95 -0.40 14.22 -5.18
C GLU A 95 -0.42 14.31 -3.65
N SER A 96 -1.55 14.72 -3.04
CA SER A 96 -1.70 14.69 -1.59
C SER A 96 -1.64 13.27 -1.02
N THR A 97 -2.29 12.31 -1.67
CA THR A 97 -2.22 10.88 -1.31
C THR A 97 -0.78 10.37 -1.37
N ALA A 98 -0.06 10.61 -2.47
CA ALA A 98 1.32 10.18 -2.62
C ALA A 98 2.24 10.83 -1.57
N ASN A 99 2.08 12.13 -1.34
CA ASN A 99 2.87 12.88 -0.35
C ASN A 99 2.65 12.40 1.08
N LYS A 100 1.43 11.98 1.45
CA LYS A 100 1.16 11.31 2.74
C LYS A 100 2.10 10.14 2.92
N TRP A 101 2.19 9.23 1.94
CA TRP A 101 3.01 8.03 2.07
C TRP A 101 4.52 8.29 1.97
N PHE A 102 4.94 9.32 1.23
CA PHE A 102 6.34 9.76 1.20
C PHE A 102 6.82 10.33 2.53
N SER A 103 5.92 10.86 3.37
CA SER A 103 6.24 11.25 4.74
C SER A 103 6.56 10.05 5.66
N HIS A 104 6.20 8.82 5.22
CA HIS A 104 6.57 7.56 5.85
C HIS A 104 7.74 6.89 5.08
N HIS A 105 7.61 5.59 4.77
CA HIS A 105 8.66 4.81 4.12
C HIS A 105 8.55 4.74 2.59
N ALA A 106 7.41 5.11 2.01
CA ALA A 106 7.22 4.97 0.58
C ALA A 106 8.22 5.84 -0.19
N LYS A 107 8.68 5.28 -1.31
CA LYS A 107 9.53 5.95 -2.30
C LYS A 107 8.79 6.10 -3.63
N ILE A 108 7.83 5.23 -3.88
CA ILE A 108 6.99 5.21 -5.08
C ILE A 108 5.55 4.93 -4.67
N VAL A 109 4.61 5.69 -5.23
CA VAL A 109 3.17 5.45 -5.10
C VAL A 109 2.57 5.41 -6.50
N ILE A 110 1.87 4.33 -6.84
CA ILE A 110 1.24 4.15 -8.14
C ILE A 110 -0.28 4.19 -7.95
N ILE A 111 -0.93 5.16 -8.58
CA ILE A 111 -2.37 5.36 -8.51
C ILE A 111 -2.97 5.08 -9.89
N LYS A 112 -3.89 4.11 -9.94
CA LYS A 112 -4.59 3.68 -11.16
C LYS A 112 -5.96 4.38 -11.24
N HIS A 113 -6.32 4.84 -12.43
CA HIS A 113 -7.59 5.50 -12.77
C HIS A 113 -8.41 4.68 -13.78
N GLY A 114 -8.35 3.36 -13.67
CA GLY A 114 -9.03 2.44 -14.59
C GLY A 114 -8.64 2.68 -16.05
N GLY A 115 -9.62 3.09 -16.87
CA GLY A 115 -9.44 3.36 -18.30
C GLY A 115 -8.55 4.56 -18.61
N GLU A 116 -8.35 5.49 -17.67
CA GLU A 116 -7.50 6.68 -17.83
C GLU A 116 -6.00 6.40 -17.60
N GLY A 117 -5.65 5.14 -17.34
CA GLY A 117 -4.28 4.69 -17.10
C GLY A 117 -3.88 4.78 -15.63
N SER A 118 -2.60 5.05 -15.39
CA SER A 118 -2.01 5.16 -14.05
C SER A 118 -0.99 6.28 -14.00
N ILE A 119 -0.70 6.73 -12.78
CA ILE A 119 0.36 7.70 -12.53
C ILE A 119 1.25 7.13 -11.43
N ALA A 120 2.55 7.04 -11.71
CA ALA A 120 3.57 6.73 -10.74
C ALA A 120 4.16 8.04 -10.20
N TYR A 121 4.04 8.26 -8.91
CA TYR A 121 4.66 9.35 -8.17
C TYR A 121 5.91 8.84 -7.48
N THR A 122 6.95 9.65 -7.43
CA THR A 122 8.21 9.31 -6.76
C THR A 122 8.56 10.37 -5.70
N LYS A 123 9.25 9.94 -4.64
CA LYS A 123 9.59 10.80 -3.49
C LYS A 123 10.50 11.99 -3.82
N ASP A 124 11.18 11.95 -4.96
CA ASP A 124 11.98 13.07 -5.49
C ASP A 124 11.13 14.11 -6.24
N GLY A 125 9.80 13.96 -6.26
CA GLY A 125 8.85 14.91 -6.82
C GLY A 125 8.56 14.71 -8.31
N LEU A 126 9.01 13.61 -8.91
CA LEU A 126 8.67 13.27 -10.28
C LEU A 126 7.32 12.53 -10.35
N SER A 127 6.66 12.65 -11.51
CA SER A 127 5.49 11.84 -11.83
C SER A 127 5.56 11.34 -13.27
N HIS A 128 5.11 10.10 -13.48
CA HIS A 128 5.09 9.44 -14.78
C HIS A 128 3.71 8.86 -15.03
N ARG A 129 3.03 9.36 -16.06
CA ARG A 129 1.74 8.82 -16.50
C ARG A 129 1.96 7.64 -17.45
N GLY A 130 1.33 6.50 -17.17
CA GLY A 130 1.28 5.33 -18.04
C GLY A 130 -0.15 5.08 -18.53
N GLY A 131 -0.34 4.91 -19.84
CA GLY A 131 -1.66 4.68 -20.43
C GLY A 131 -1.60 4.74 -21.96
N HIS A 132 -2.59 4.12 -22.62
CA HIS A 132 -2.66 4.07 -24.09
C HIS A 132 -3.08 5.44 -24.67
N PHE A 133 -2.33 5.90 -25.68
CA PHE A 133 -2.74 6.95 -26.63
C PHE A 133 -3.69 6.38 -27.68
#